data_AF-A0A527UXH3-F1
#
_entry.id   AF-A0A527UXH3-F1
#
_cell.length_a   1.000
_cell.length_b   1.000
_cell.length_c   1.000
_cell.angle_alpha   90.00
_cell.angle_beta   90.00
_cell.angle_gamma   90.00
#
_symmetry.space_group_name_H-M   'P 1'
#
loop_
_entity.id
_entity.type
_entity.pdbx_description
1 polymer ?
#
loop_
_entity_poly.entity_id
_entity_poly.type
_entity_poly.pdbx_seq_one_letter_code
_entity_poly.pdbx_strand_id
1 'polypeptide(L)' 'MSYDHFRPPEHLSRTGKLLFRALCFVTFAVAMAGFSYFVLPLIAEYVSGPFSTWVGNVFFGPKV' A
#
# COMPACT_ATOMS: atom_id res chain seq x y z
N MET A 1 23.84 9.87 12.24
CA MET A 1 22.44 9.87 12.75
C MET A 1 21.50 9.87 11.55
N SER A 2 20.56 8.94 11.47
CA SER A 2 19.50 8.94 10.45
C SER A 2 18.51 10.06 10.79
N TYR A 3 18.21 10.93 9.83
CA TYR A 3 17.22 11.98 10.00
C TYR A 3 15.82 11.39 9.85
N ASP A 4 15.02 11.48 10.91
CA ASP A 4 13.62 11.06 10.88
C ASP A 4 12.75 12.15 10.26
N HIS A 5 12.41 11.99 8.98
CA HIS A 5 11.55 12.89 8.22
C HIS A 5 10.12 13.02 8.79
N PHE A 6 9.70 12.10 9.65
CA PHE A 6 8.36 12.09 10.26
C PHE A 6 8.35 12.64 11.69
N ARG A 7 9.49 13.11 12.19
CA ARG A 7 9.56 13.77 13.48
C ARG A 7 8.91 15.16 13.39
N PRO A 8 7.90 15.46 14.22
CA PRO A 8 7.28 16.77 14.21
C PRO A 8 8.29 17.84 14.66
N PRO A 9 8.31 19.03 14.03
CA PRO A 9 9.25 20.09 14.37
C PRO A 9 9.25 20.46 15.85
N GLU A 10 10.43 20.74 16.40
CA GLU A 10 10.62 20.91 17.85
C GLU A 10 9.87 22.12 18.41
N HIS A 11 9.74 23.18 17.60
CA HIS A 11 9.07 24.43 17.92
C HIS A 11 7.53 24.35 17.92
N LEU A 12 6.93 23.22 17.53
CA LEU A 12 5.47 23.05 17.58
C LEU A 12 4.97 22.81 19.01
N SER A 13 3.79 23.35 19.32
CA SER A 13 3.04 23.02 20.54
C SER A 13 2.68 21.53 20.61
N ARG A 14 2.32 21.01 21.79
CA ARG A 14 1.92 19.59 21.93
C ARG A 14 0.79 19.21 20.96
N THR A 15 -0.21 20.07 20.82
CA THR A 15 -1.32 19.89 19.87
C THR A 15 -0.84 19.97 18.43
N GLY A 16 0.07 20.89 18.09
CA GLY A 16 0.66 20.98 16.75
C GLY A 16 1.45 19.73 16.36
N LYS A 17 2.17 19.12 17.32
CA LYS A 17 2.89 17.86 17.11
C LYS A 17 1.94 16.67 16.86
N LEU A 18 0.79 16.64 17.53
CA LEU A 18 -0.25 15.64 17.27
C LEU A 18 -0.88 15.82 15.89
N LEU A 19 -1.24 17.06 15.53
CA LEU A 19 -1.80 17.36 14.21
C LEU A 19 -0.83 17.00 13.09
N PHE A 20 0.46 17.32 13.22
CA PHE A 20 1.49 16.94 12.25
C PHE A 20 1.53 15.44 12.01
N ARG A 21 1.54 14.64 13.09
CA ARG A 21 1.54 13.18 12.99
C ARG A 21 0.28 12.65 12.32
N ALA A 22 -0.88 13.22 12.65
CA ALA A 22 -2.15 12.85 12.03
C ALA A 22 -2.14 13.15 10.52
N LEU A 23 -1.62 14.30 10.11
CA LEU A 23 -1.49 14.67 8.70
C LEU A 23 -0.54 13.72 7.96
N CYS A 24 0.63 13.41 8.53
CA CYS A 24 1.55 12.43 7.93
C CYS A 24 0.88 11.06 7.74
N PHE A 25 0.13 10.60 8.74
CA PHE A 25 -0.60 9.34 8.65
C PHE A 25 -1.66 9.36 7.54
N VAL A 26 -2.46 10.43 7.46
CA VAL A 26 -3.48 10.58 6.40
C VAL A 26 -2.84 10.62 5.03
N THR A 27 -1.76 11.39 4.83
CA THR A 27 -1.04 11.45 3.57
C THR A 27 -0.49 10.08 3.17
N PHE A 28 0.11 9.35 4.11
CA PHE A 28 0.59 7.99 3.87
C PHE A 28 -0.56 7.05 3.46
N ALA A 29 -1.68 7.08 4.18
CA ALA A 29 -2.83 6.25 3.88
C ALA A 29 -3.39 6.53 2.47
N VAL A 30 -3.53 7.80 2.09
CA VAL A 30 -4.00 8.20 0.75
C VAL A 30 -3.02 7.75 -0.33
N ALA A 31 -1.72 7.92 -0.12
CA ALA A 31 -0.69 7.49 -1.07
C ALA A 31 -0.72 5.96 -1.26
N MET A 32 -0.82 5.20 -0.17
CA MET A 32 -0.92 3.74 -0.22
C MET A 32 -2.21 3.26 -0.86
N ALA A 33 -3.34 3.94 -0.62
CA ALA A 33 -4.60 3.65 -1.28
C ALA A 33 -4.51 3.87 -2.80
N GLY A 34 -3.91 4.99 -3.22
CA GLY A 34 -3.63 5.26 -4.64
C GLY A 34 -2.72 4.20 -5.25
N PHE A 35 -1.60 3.89 -4.60
CA PHE A 35 -0.70 2.81 -5.04
C PHE A 35 -1.44 1.48 -5.20
N SER A 36 -2.22 1.10 -4.19
CA SER A 36 -3.00 -0.15 -4.20
C SER A 36 -4.03 -0.16 -5.33
N TYR A 37 -4.70 0.96 -5.59
CA TYR A 37 -5.67 1.09 -6.68
C TYR A 37 -5.04 0.83 -8.05
N PHE A 38 -3.81 1.28 -8.28
CA PHE A 38 -3.11 1.04 -9.56
C PHE A 38 -2.40 -0.32 -9.63
N VAL A 39 -1.83 -0.79 -8.52
CA VAL A 39 -0.97 -1.98 -8.50
C VAL A 39 -1.77 -3.26 -8.29
N LEU A 40 -2.84 -3.26 -7.47
CA LEU A 40 -3.62 -4.47 -7.23
C LEU A 40 -4.26 -5.04 -8.50
N PRO A 41 -4.82 -4.24 -9.44
CA PRO A 41 -5.30 -4.76 -10.71
C PRO A 41 -4.20 -5.45 -11.53
N LEU A 42 -2.99 -4.87 -11.57
CA LEU A 42 -1.86 -5.48 -12.28
C LEU A 42 -1.44 -6.80 -11.63
N ILE A 43 -1.40 -6.87 -10.30
CA ILE A 43 -1.14 -8.13 -9.59
C ILE A 43 -2.23 -9.16 -9.93
N ALA A 44 -3.50 -8.75 -9.95
CA ALA A 44 -4.60 -9.63 -10.27
C ALA A 44 -4.51 -10.18 -11.70
N GLU A 45 -4.20 -9.31 -12.67
CA GLU A 45 -4.13 -9.65 -14.10
C GLU A 45 -2.89 -10.48 -14.46
N TYR A 46 -1.72 -10.12 -13.93
CA TYR A 46 -0.44 -10.70 -14.36
C TYR A 46 0.12 -11.76 -13.42
N VAL A 47 -0.37 -11.84 -12.19
CA VAL A 47 0.13 -12.79 -11.19
C VAL A 47 -0.98 -13.72 -10.71
N SER A 48 -1.99 -13.19 -10.02
CA SER A 48 -3.01 -14.01 -9.35
C SER A 48 -3.90 -14.78 -10.33
N GLY A 49 -4.34 -14.13 -11.42
CA GLY A 49 -5.15 -14.75 -12.46
C GLY A 49 -4.41 -15.90 -13.14
N PRO A 50 -3.24 -15.65 -13.76
CA PRO A 50 -2.44 -16.70 -14.40
C PRO A 50 -2.07 -17.83 -13.44
N PHE A 51 -1.72 -17.50 -12.19
CA PHE A 51 -1.43 -18.51 -11.18
C PHE A 51 -2.66 -19.38 -10.87
N SER A 52 -3.82 -18.76 -10.65
CA SER A 52 -5.09 -19.47 -10.41
C SER A 52 -5.46 -20.37 -11.59
N THR A 53 -5.31 -19.89 -12.83
CA THR A 53 -5.52 -20.67 -14.05
C THR A 53 -4.55 -21.85 -14.14
N TRP A 54 -3.27 -21.63 -13.87
CA TRP A 54 -2.27 -22.70 -13.86
C TRP A 54 -2.59 -23.78 -12.82
N VAL A 55 -2.86 -23.38 -11.57
CA VAL A 55 -3.27 -24.31 -10.49
C VAL A 55 -4.52 -25.09 -10.91
N GLY A 56 -5.54 -24.39 -11.44
CA GLY A 56 -6.77 -25.02 -11.91
C GLY A 56 -6.51 -26.09 -12.97
N ASN A 57 -5.63 -25.80 -13.93
CA ASN A 57 -5.27 -26.73 -15.00
C ASN A 57 -4.46 -27.93 -14.49
N VAL A 58 -3.58 -27.74 -13.49
CA VAL A 58 -2.78 -28.82 -12.87
C VAL A 58 -3.67 -29.83 -12.16
N PHE A 59 -4.67 -29.37 -11.39
CA PHE A 59 -5.48 -30.25 -10.55
C PHE A 59 -6.75 -30.78 -11.24
N PHE A 60 -7.32 -30.03 -12.18
CA PHE A 60 -8.62 -30.38 -12.78
C PHE A 60 -8.57 -30.54 -14.31
N GLY A 61 -7.39 -30.45 -14.91
CA GLY A 61 -7.20 -30.47 -16.36
C GLY A 61 -7.59 -29.14 -17.04
N PRO A 62 -7.26 -28.97 -18.33
CA PRO A 62 -7.56 -27.74 -19.06
C PRO A 62 -9.07 -27.49 -19.12
N LYS A 63 -9.53 -26.37 -18.55
CA LYS A 63 -10.90 -25.91 -18.70
C LYS A 63 -10.96 -25.03 -19.95
N VAL A 64 -11.43 -25.62 -21.05
CA VAL A 64 -11.64 -24.97 -22.35
C VAL A 64 -12.67 -23.85 -22.22
#